data_AF-A0A4U9V2J4-F1
#
_entry.id   AF-A0A4U9V2J4-F1
#
_cell.length_a   1.000
_cell.length_b   1.000
_cell.length_c   1.000
_cell.angle_alpha   90.00
_cell.angle_beta   90.00
_cell.angle_gamma   90.00
#
_symmetry.space_group_name_H-M   'P 1'
#
loop_
_entity.id
_entity.type
_entity.pdbx_description
1 polymer ?
#
loop_
_entity_poly.entity_id
_entity_poly.type
_entity_poly.pdbx_seq_one_letter_code
_entity_poly.pdbx_strand_id
1 'polypeptide(L)'
;MVKGSTSSFLGRQSDTNAHVRSQGYHDVLDDYPDLKMVAQQTANWSQTEAFNRMEAILQTQPDIVGVISGNDTMALGAEAALKAAR
;
A
#
# COMPACT_ATOMS: atom_id res chain seq x y z
N MET A 1 2.10 -11.92 16.67
CA MET A 1 1.05 -11.27 15.85
C MET A 1 1.52 -9.85 15.57
N VAL A 2 1.61 -9.46 14.30
CA VAL A 2 2.03 -8.11 13.91
C VAL A 2 0.89 -7.14 14.26
N LYS A 3 1.21 -6.01 14.89
CA LYS A 3 0.24 -4.95 15.21
C LYS A 3 0.72 -3.65 14.57
N GLY A 4 -0.21 -2.85 14.06
CA GLY A 4 0.12 -1.49 13.63
C GLY A 4 -0.64 -1.01 12.38
N SER A 5 -0.29 0.20 11.99
CA SER A 5 -0.85 0.95 10.87
C SER A 5 -0.29 0.43 9.55
N THR A 6 -1.14 0.10 8.57
CA THR A 6 -0.75 -0.38 7.24
C THR A 6 -1.26 0.56 6.15
N SER A 7 -0.57 0.59 5.01
CA SER A 7 -1.05 1.26 3.80
C SER A 7 -1.19 0.27 2.63
N SER A 8 -1.99 0.64 1.62
CA SER A 8 -2.23 -0.20 0.44
C SER A 8 -2.13 0.58 -0.87
N PHE A 9 -1.49 -0.02 -1.88
CA PHE A 9 -1.44 0.46 -3.26
C PHE A 9 -2.25 -0.38 -4.23
N LEU A 10 -3.24 0.28 -4.83
CA LEU A 10 -4.13 -0.28 -5.84
C LEU A 10 -3.57 -0.07 -7.25
N GLY A 11 -3.87 -1.02 -8.13
CA GLY A 11 -3.62 -0.90 -9.56
C GLY A 11 -4.57 0.06 -10.29
N ARG A 12 -4.52 0.05 -11.63
CA ARG A 12 -5.42 0.87 -12.45
C ARG A 12 -6.89 0.51 -12.17
N GLN A 13 -7.72 1.51 -11.87
CA GLN A 13 -9.13 1.27 -11.50
C GLN A 13 -9.97 0.60 -12.60
N SER A 14 -9.61 0.82 -13.88
CA SER A 14 -10.28 0.20 -15.02
C SER A 14 -9.93 -1.28 -15.22
N ASP A 15 -8.96 -1.81 -14.47
CA ASP A 15 -8.47 -3.17 -14.61
C ASP A 15 -9.12 -4.09 -13.57
N THR A 16 -9.88 -5.08 -14.03
CA THR A 16 -10.52 -6.09 -13.17
C THR A 16 -9.51 -6.75 -12.24
N ASN A 17 -8.26 -6.96 -12.68
CA ASN A 17 -7.23 -7.58 -11.85
C ASN A 17 -6.87 -6.71 -10.64
N ALA A 18 -6.91 -5.38 -10.78
CA ALA A 18 -6.67 -4.47 -9.67
C ALA A 18 -7.73 -4.67 -8.58
N HIS A 19 -9.00 -4.78 -8.99
CA HIS A 19 -10.11 -4.98 -8.06
C HIS A 19 -10.03 -6.35 -7.37
N VAL A 20 -9.84 -7.43 -8.13
CA VAL A 20 -9.77 -8.80 -7.58
C VAL A 20 -8.63 -8.94 -6.57
N ARG A 21 -7.44 -8.40 -6.85
CA ARG A 21 -6.31 -8.47 -5.91
C ARG A 21 -6.60 -7.68 -4.64
N SER A 22 -7.13 -6.47 -4.78
CA SER A 22 -7.44 -5.61 -3.64
C SER A 22 -8.48 -6.24 -2.74
N GLN A 23 -9.54 -6.81 -3.33
CA GLN A 23 -10.56 -7.54 -2.59
C GLN A 23 -9.94 -8.73 -1.83
N GLY A 24 -9.12 -9.54 -2.49
CA GLY A 24 -8.47 -10.68 -1.85
C GLY A 24 -7.57 -10.32 -0.66
N TYR A 25 -6.99 -9.11 -0.65
CA TYR A 25 -6.25 -8.62 0.52
C TYR A 25 -7.19 -8.25 1.67
N HIS A 26 -8.29 -7.54 1.37
CA HIS A 26 -9.29 -7.14 2.37
C HIS A 26 -9.98 -8.36 2.99
N ASP A 27 -10.35 -9.35 2.16
CA ASP A 27 -10.97 -10.61 2.59
C ASP A 27 -10.16 -11.36 3.66
N VAL A 28 -8.85 -11.13 3.72
CA VAL A 28 -7.95 -11.74 4.71
C VAL A 28 -7.61 -10.75 5.81
N LEU A 29 -7.18 -9.53 5.46
CA LEU A 29 -6.60 -8.60 6.42
C LEU A 29 -7.63 -7.93 7.33
N ASP A 30 -8.88 -7.83 6.90
CA ASP A 30 -9.96 -7.24 7.71
C ASP A 30 -10.30 -8.11 8.92
N ASP A 31 -9.99 -9.41 8.88
CA ASP A 31 -10.11 -10.33 10.02
C ASP A 31 -9.04 -10.09 11.11
N TYR A 32 -8.05 -9.22 10.85
CA TYR A 32 -6.97 -8.89 11.79
C TYR A 32 -7.17 -7.47 12.35
N PRO A 33 -7.97 -7.28 13.41
CA PRO A 33 -8.28 -5.94 13.95
C PRO A 33 -7.06 -5.19 14.53
N ASP A 34 -5.98 -5.91 14.80
CA ASP A 34 -4.69 -5.34 15.22
C ASP A 34 -3.89 -4.71 14.07
N LEU A 35 -4.26 -5.00 12.81
CA LEU A 35 -3.75 -4.34 11.61
C LEU A 35 -4.76 -3.30 11.15
N LYS A 36 -4.38 -2.02 11.18
CA LYS A 36 -5.27 -0.93 10.79
C LYS A 36 -4.83 -0.32 9.49
N MET A 37 -5.64 -0.46 8.45
CA MET A 37 -5.37 0.25 7.20
C MET A 37 -5.65 1.73 7.37
N VAL A 38 -4.59 2.54 7.30
CA VAL A 38 -4.63 3.98 7.53
C VAL A 38 -4.59 4.77 6.21
N ALA A 39 -4.10 4.17 5.13
CA ALA A 39 -4.11 4.76 3.80
C ALA A 39 -4.34 3.71 2.71
N GLN A 40 -5.13 4.06 1.70
CA GLN A 40 -5.28 3.29 0.47
C GLN A 40 -5.28 4.25 -0.71
N GLN A 41 -4.34 4.09 -1.64
CA GLN A 41 -4.24 4.95 -2.81
C GLN A 41 -3.97 4.15 -4.08
N THR A 42 -4.47 4.65 -5.21
CA THR A 42 -4.12 4.09 -6.52
C THR A 42 -2.72 4.57 -6.93
N ALA A 43 -1.89 3.63 -7.37
CA ALA A 43 -0.58 3.89 -7.97
C ALA A 43 -0.48 3.35 -9.42
N ASN A 44 -1.59 2.92 -10.02
CA ASN A 44 -1.73 2.68 -11.47
C ASN A 44 -0.72 1.70 -12.08
N TRP A 45 -0.25 0.72 -11.30
CA TRP A 45 0.83 -0.20 -11.68
C TRP A 45 2.18 0.51 -11.93
N SER A 46 2.31 1.77 -11.53
CA SER A 46 3.45 2.64 -11.75
C SER A 46 4.34 2.73 -10.52
N GLN A 47 5.63 2.48 -10.72
CA GLN A 47 6.65 2.59 -9.67
C GLN A 47 6.80 4.04 -9.20
N THR A 48 6.84 4.99 -10.13
CA THR A 48 6.99 6.42 -9.82
C THR A 48 5.80 6.96 -9.05
N GLU A 49 4.58 6.56 -9.42
CA GLU A 49 3.40 6.97 -8.66
C GLU A 49 3.41 6.37 -7.26
N ALA A 50 3.75 5.09 -7.12
CA ALA A 50 3.86 4.46 -5.81
C ALA A 50 4.90 5.15 -4.91
N PHE A 51 6.04 5.55 -5.45
CA PHE A 51 7.05 6.34 -4.73
C PHE A 51 6.47 7.65 -4.19
N ASN A 52 5.93 8.49 -5.08
CA ASN A 52 5.39 9.80 -4.71
C ASN A 52 4.23 9.68 -3.70
N ARG A 53 3.38 8.67 -3.86
CA ARG A 53 2.25 8.40 -2.96
C ARG A 53 2.75 7.94 -1.59
N MET A 54 3.79 7.12 -1.54
CA MET A 54 4.39 6.65 -0.30
C MET A 54 5.05 7.80 0.46
N GLU A 55 5.75 8.72 -0.22
CA GLU A 55 6.27 9.93 0.43
C GLU A 55 5.16 10.75 1.10
N ALA A 56 4.04 10.97 0.40
CA ALA A 56 2.89 11.69 0.96
C ALA A 56 2.24 10.94 2.15
N ILE A 57 2.19 9.60 2.10
CA ILE A 57 1.69 8.80 3.22
C ILE A 57 2.64 8.94 4.41
N LEU A 58 3.95 8.84 4.24
CA LEU A 58 4.92 8.97 5.34
C LEU A 58 4.86 10.32 6.05
N GLN A 59 4.51 11.39 5.33
CA GLN A 59 4.32 12.71 5.93
C GLN A 59 3.11 12.77 6.89
N THR A 60 2.07 11.99 6.63
CA THR A 60 0.82 12.00 7.41
C THR A 60 0.70 10.81 8.37
N GLN A 61 1.42 9.73 8.09
CA GLN A 61 1.36 8.43 8.79
C GLN A 61 2.80 7.88 8.94
N PRO A 62 3.64 8.53 9.75
CA PRO A 62 5.05 8.15 9.90
C PRO A 62 5.25 6.80 10.63
N ASP A 63 4.21 6.28 11.27
CA ASP A 63 4.21 5.08 12.12
C ASP A 63 3.75 3.80 11.40
N ILE A 64 3.59 3.83 10.07
CA ILE A 64 3.18 2.64 9.34
C ILE A 64 4.20 1.50 9.49
N VAL A 65 3.68 0.29 9.68
CA VAL A 65 4.47 -0.93 9.89
C VAL A 65 4.53 -1.83 8.66
N GLY A 66 3.74 -1.52 7.62
CA GLY A 66 3.71 -2.29 6.40
C GLY A 66 2.97 -1.62 5.25
N VAL A 67 3.31 -2.03 4.03
CA VAL A 67 2.67 -1.60 2.78
C VAL A 67 2.22 -2.85 2.01
N ILE A 68 0.96 -2.90 1.65
CA ILE A 68 0.39 -3.92 0.76
C ILE A 68 0.38 -3.36 -0.65
N SER A 69 0.81 -4.16 -1.62
CA SER A 69 0.89 -3.72 -3.01
C SER A 69 0.31 -4.76 -3.94
N GLY A 70 -0.55 -4.33 -4.86
CA GLY A 70 -1.15 -5.20 -5.86
C GLY A 70 -0.16 -5.78 -6.88
N ASN A 71 1.06 -5.25 -6.98
CA ASN A 71 2.15 -5.83 -7.77
C ASN A 71 3.54 -5.44 -7.23
N ASP A 72 4.57 -6.04 -7.82
CA ASP A 72 5.99 -5.79 -7.55
C ASP A 72 6.44 -4.37 -7.93
N THR A 73 6.01 -3.85 -9.06
CA THR A 73 6.43 -2.54 -9.59
C THR A 73 6.05 -1.41 -8.62
N MET A 74 4.83 -1.43 -8.10
CA MET A 74 4.39 -0.48 -7.07
C MET A 74 5.07 -0.74 -5.73
N ALA A 75 5.33 -2.00 -5.37
CA ALA A 75 6.02 -2.35 -4.13
C ALA A 75 7.46 -1.81 -4.10
N LEU A 76 8.19 -1.91 -5.23
CA LEU A 76 9.52 -1.35 -5.38
C LEU A 76 9.53 0.19 -5.29
N GLY A 77 8.47 0.84 -5.78
CA GLY A 77 8.29 2.29 -5.62
C GLY A 77 8.09 2.69 -4.16
N ALA A 78 7.24 1.95 -3.44
CA ALA A 78 7.02 2.12 -2.01
C ALA A 78 8.32 1.90 -1.20
N GLU A 79 9.04 0.82 -1.50
CA GLU A 79 10.31 0.47 -0.85
C GLU A 79 11.35 1.58 -1.04
N ALA A 80 11.47 2.12 -2.25
CA ALA A 80 12.40 3.20 -2.55
C ALA A 80 12.08 4.46 -1.72
N ALA A 81 10.80 4.83 -1.58
CA ALA A 81 10.39 5.97 -0.75
C ALA A 81 10.67 5.73 0.74
N LEU A 82 10.39 4.52 1.23
CA LEU A 82 10.69 4.12 2.61
C LEU A 82 12.18 4.17 2.92
N LYS A 83 13.03 3.79 1.96
CA LYS A 83 14.50 3.89 2.07
C LYS A 83 14.98 5.34 2.01
N ALA A 84 14.35 6.19 1.20
CA ALA A 84 14.73 7.60 1.09
C ALA A 84 14.34 8.43 2.33
N ALA A 85 13.32 8.01 3.07
CA ALA A 85 12.86 8.68 4.29
C ALA A 85 13.66 8.31 5.56
N ARG A 86 14.66 7.42 5.47
CA ARG A 86 15.51 6.97 6.59
C ARG A 86 16.94 7.41 6.39
#